data_AF-A0A932CFM4-F1
#
_entry.id   AF-A0A932CFM4-F1
#
_cell.length_a   1.000
_cell.length_b   1.000
_cell.length_c   1.000
_cell.angle_alpha   90.00
_cell.angle_beta   90.00
_cell.angle_gamma   90.00
#
_symmetry.space_group_name_H-M   'P 1'
#
loop_
_entity.id
_entity.type
_entity.pdbx_description
1 polymer ?
#
loop_
_entity_poly.entity_id
_entity_poly.type
_entity_poly.pdbx_seq_one_letter_code
_entity_poly.pdbx_strand_id
1 'polypeptide(L)' 'MAIKKCPRCRGGDIRIDRDEYGWYEQCIMCGYMRDLVLEVRSVPELVKPRRGTR' A
#
# COMPACT_ATOMS: atom_id res chain seq x y z
N MET A 1 4.29 -5.60 19.10
CA MET A 1 3.93 -4.93 17.83
C MET A 1 4.72 -5.62 16.71
N ALA A 2 4.09 -6.46 15.87
CA ALA A 2 4.79 -7.13 14.78
C ALA A 2 4.68 -6.27 13.50
N ILE A 3 5.79 -5.69 13.05
CA ILE A 3 5.84 -5.02 11.75
C ILE A 3 5.90 -6.14 10.71
N LYS A 4 5.01 -6.12 9.71
CA LYS A 4 5.01 -7.12 8.64
C LYS A 4 6.37 -7.06 7.93
N LYS A 5 7.16 -8.13 8.08
CA LYS A 5 8.46 -8.24 7.41
C LYS A 5 8.27 -8.59 5.94
N CYS A 6 9.00 -7.90 5.07
CA CYS A 6 8.98 -8.18 3.65
C CYS A 6 9.34 -9.65 3.36
N PRO A 7 8.52 -10.41 2.63
CA PRO A 7 8.82 -11.81 2.29
C PRO A 7 10.05 -11.94 1.38
N ARG A 8 10.40 -10.87 0.65
CA ARG A 8 11.48 -10.86 -0.33
C ARG A 8 12.86 -10.67 0.31
N CYS A 9 13.01 -9.63 1.14
CA CYS A 9 14.30 -9.32 1.79
C CYS A 9 14.36 -9.71 3.27
N ARG A 10 13.28 -10.26 3.85
CA ARG A 10 13.15 -10.80 5.23
C ARG A 10 13.43 -9.83 6.39
N GLY A 11 13.90 -8.62 6.10
CA GLY A 11 14.22 -7.61 7.10
C GLY A 11 13.70 -6.20 6.79
N GLY A 12 13.11 -5.99 5.61
CA GLY A 12 12.56 -4.69 5.25
C GLY A 12 11.14 -4.50 5.74
N ASP A 13 10.81 -3.26 6.09
CA ASP A 13 9.47 -2.86 6.46
C ASP A 13 8.57 -2.73 5.23
N ILE A 14 7.34 -3.22 5.36
CA ILE A 14 6.28 -3.05 4.38
C ILE A 14 5.43 -1.83 4.77
N ARG A 15 5.24 -0.91 3.83
CA ARG A 15 4.34 0.25 3.92
C ARG A 15 3.14 0.03 3.00
N ILE A 16 1.95 0.43 3.44
CA ILE A 16 0.75 0.44 2.60
C ILE A 16 0.60 1.85 2.03
N ASP A 17 0.38 1.94 0.72
CA ASP A 17 0.12 3.18 0.01
C ASP A 17 -1.00 2.98 -1.02
N ARG A 18 -1.42 4.07 -1.67
CA ARG A 18 -2.47 4.01 -2.69
C ARG A 18 -2.14 4.90 -3.88
N ASP A 19 -2.51 4.45 -5.06
CA ASP A 19 -2.42 5.21 -6.31
C ASP A 19 -3.78 5.28 -7.03
N GLU A 20 -3.75 5.47 -8.34
CA GLU A 20 -4.93 5.51 -9.20
C GLU A 20 -5.53 4.12 -9.46
N TYR A 21 -4.75 3.05 -9.29
CA TYR A 21 -5.17 1.65 -9.50
C TYR A 21 -5.70 1.01 -8.23
N GLY A 22 -5.33 1.51 -7.05
CA GLY A 22 -5.91 1.09 -5.78
C GLY A 22 -4.92 1.17 -4.62
N TRP A 23 -5.14 0.30 -3.63
CA TRP A 23 -4.22 0.14 -2.52
C TRP A 23 -3.18 -0.91 -2.86
N TYR A 24 -1.94 -0.68 -2.44
CA TYR A 24 -0.86 -1.64 -2.58
C TYR A 24 0.06 -1.57 -1.35
N GLU A 25 0.77 -2.66 -1.11
CA GLU A 25 1.85 -2.70 -0.13
C GLU A 25 3.20 -2.69 -0.85
N GLN A 26 4.14 -1.90 -0.34
CA GLN A 26 5.50 -1.80 -0.87
C GLN A 26 6.54 -1.92 0.24
N CYS A 27 7.63 -2.66 -0.02
CA CYS A 27 8.78 -2.68 0.86
C CYS A 27 9.74 -1.52 0.55
N ILE A 28 10.05 -0.72 1.57
CA ILE A 28 10.91 0.47 1.45
C ILE A 28 12.35 0.10 1.10
N MET A 29 12.81 -1.10 1.49
CA MET A 29 14.21 -1.52 1.33
C MET A 29 14.52 -2.19 0.00
N CYS A 30 13.59 -2.97 -0.55
CA CYS A 30 13.84 -3.82 -1.74
C CYS A 30 12.87 -3.59 -2.90
N GLY A 31 11.90 -2.69 -2.74
CA GLY A 31 10.93 -2.37 -3.79
C GLY A 31 9.91 -3.48 -4.09
N TYR A 32 9.81 -4.52 -3.26
CA TYR A 32 8.73 -5.51 -3.37
C TYR A 32 7.37 -4.80 -3.32
N MET A 33 6.52 -5.02 -4.32
CA MET A 33 5.16 -4.46 -4.39
C MET A 33 4.15 -5.59 -4.52
N ARG A 34 2.99 -5.41 -3.89
CA ARG A 34 1.83 -6.29 -4.03
C ARG A 34 0.54 -5.48 -3.92
N ASP A 35 -0.35 -5.68 -4.86
CA ASP A 35 -1.68 -5.06 -4.82
C ASP A 35 -2.49 -5.60 -3.63
N LEU A 36 -3.11 -4.70 -2.89
CA LEU A 36 -4.09 -5.01 -1.85
C LEU A 36 -5.48 -4.96 -2.51
N VAL A 37 -5.96 -6.12 -2.92
CA VAL A 37 -7.36 -6.28 -3.28
C VAL A 37 -8.18 -6.17 -2.00
N LEU A 38 -8.65 -4.95 -1.72
CA LEU A 38 -9.71 -4.77 -0.73
C LEU A 38 -10.96 -5.39 -1.34
N GLU A 39 -11.38 -6.56 -0.85
CA GLU A 39 -12.72 -7.06 -1.12
C GLU A 39 -13.72 -6.14 -0.42
N VAL A 40 -14.03 -5.03 -1.09
CA VAL A 40 -14.98 -4.04 -0.63
C VAL A 40 -16.36 -4.70 -0.71
N ARG A 41 -16.85 -5.23 0.41
CA ARG A 41 -18.30 -5.28 0.65
C ARG A 41 -18.78 -3.84 0.74
N SER A 42 -19.00 -3.22 -0.42
CA SER A 42 -19.61 -1.90 -0.66
C SER A 42 -19.28 -0.77 0.32
N VAL A 43 -18.25 0.06 0.04
CA VAL A 43 -18.18 1.45 0.54
C VAL A 43 -17.65 2.36 -0.58
N PRO A 44 -18.48 3.28 -1.10
CA PRO A 44 -18.11 4.19 -2.18
C PRO A 44 -17.47 5.47 -1.63
N GLU A 45 -16.31 5.40 -0.98
CA GLU A 45 -15.68 6.65 -0.49
C GLU A 45 -14.18 6.52 -0.23
N LEU A 46 -13.37 6.33 -1.28
CA LEU A 46 -11.94 6.59 -1.12
C LEU A 46 -11.20 7.15 -2.33
N VAL A 47 -11.89 7.88 -3.22
CA VAL A 47 -11.23 8.75 -4.19
C VAL A 47 -10.96 10.10 -3.52
N LYS A 48 -9.87 10.19 -2.74
CA LYS A 48 -9.33 11.50 -2.32
C LYS A 48 -8.61 12.14 -3.51
N PRO A 49 -8.97 13.36 -3.96
CA PRO A 49 -8.19 14.05 -4.98
C PRO A 49 -6.80 14.38 -4.45
N ARG A 50 -5.76 14.13 -5.27
CA ARG A 50 -4.39 14.59 -5.00
C ARG A 50 -4.44 16.12 -4.91
N ARG A 51 -4.39 16.69 -3.70
CA ARG A 51 -4.09 18.12 -3.53
C ARG A 51 -2.61 18.30 -3.87
N GLY A 52 -2.31 18.66 -5.10
CA GLY A 52 -1.02 19.25 -5.44
C GLY A 52 -0.90 20.57 -4.71
N THR A 53 0.02 20.65 -3.75
CA THR A 53 0.45 21.93 -3.17
C THR A 53 1.41 22.59 -4.14
N ARG A 54 1.08 23.83 -4.50
CA ARG A 54 1.90 24.81 -5.22
C ARG A 54 3.16 25.15 -4.42
#